data_AF-A0A1J3JDC4-F1
#
_entry.id   AF-A0A1J3JDC4-F1
#
_cell.length_a   1.000
_cell.length_b   1.000
_cell.length_c   1.000
_cell.angle_alpha   90.00
_cell.angle_beta   90.00
_cell.angle_gamma   90.00
#
_symmetry.space_group_name_H-M   'P 1'
#
loop_
_entity.id
_entity.type
_entity.pdbx_description
1 polymer ?
#
loop_
_entity_poly.entity_id
_entity_poly.type
_entity_poly.pdbx_seq_one_letter_code
_entity_poly.pdbx_strand_id
1 'polypeptide(L)'
;TVAGDSTSTTRTSTKEVGVLAGDDDTRDYHYTEMLDRVFSLLRERNPTLSTRTRHAMPPPQLVRVGTRKTMWSNFAQICQLMRRSPEHVQSFILAELGTEGSLDANVRLLIKGRFMPK
;
A
#
# COMPACT_ATOMS: atom_id res chain seq x y z
N THR A 1 72.08 -15.05 -15.36
CA THR A 1 72.21 -14.74 -13.93
C THR A 1 70.94 -14.07 -13.46
N VAL A 2 70.20 -14.79 -12.61
CA VAL A 2 69.02 -14.43 -11.76
C VAL A 2 67.82 -13.79 -12.46
N ALA A 3 66.65 -14.42 -12.66
CA ALA A 3 65.73 -15.17 -11.78
C ALA A 3 65.06 -14.31 -10.70
N GLY A 4 63.72 -14.24 -10.71
CA GLY A 4 62.91 -13.61 -9.67
C GLY A 4 61.43 -13.39 -10.05
N ASP A 5 60.69 -14.47 -10.27
CA ASP A 5 59.22 -14.51 -10.18
C ASP A 5 58.80 -14.42 -8.69
N SER A 6 57.64 -13.84 -8.39
CA SER A 6 56.96 -14.00 -7.10
C SER A 6 55.48 -13.65 -7.22
N THR A 7 54.71 -14.68 -7.56
CA THR A 7 53.32 -14.90 -7.16
C THR A 7 53.18 -14.89 -5.63
N SER A 8 52.09 -14.33 -5.09
CA SER A 8 51.65 -14.66 -3.73
C SER A 8 50.13 -14.84 -3.65
N THR A 9 49.78 -16.07 -3.32
CA THR A 9 48.48 -16.70 -3.17
C THR A 9 47.84 -16.41 -1.80
N THR A 10 46.50 -16.48 -1.77
CA THR A 10 45.58 -16.78 -0.64
C THR A 10 45.37 -15.76 0.49
N ARG A 11 44.10 -15.47 0.83
CA ARG A 11 43.28 -16.24 1.81
C ARG A 11 41.85 -15.70 1.91
N THR A 12 40.89 -16.60 1.79
CA THR A 12 39.50 -16.45 2.26
C THR A 12 39.49 -16.25 3.77
N SER A 13 38.72 -15.27 4.27
CA SER A 13 38.29 -15.26 5.67
C SER A 13 36.94 -14.56 5.79
N THR A 14 35.90 -15.39 5.91
CA THR A 14 34.59 -15.06 6.47
C THR A 14 34.78 -14.37 7.82
N LYS A 15 34.28 -13.15 8.00
CA LYS A 15 34.23 -12.50 9.32
C LYS A 15 32.79 -12.22 9.72
N GLU A 16 32.39 -13.08 10.64
CA GLU A 16 31.42 -12.98 11.73
C GLU A 16 30.71 -11.64 11.93
N VAL A 17 29.37 -11.74 12.02
CA VAL A 17 28.44 -10.69 12.42
C VAL A 17 28.53 -10.46 13.93
N GLY A 18 29.28 -9.43 14.33
CA GLY A 18 29.27 -8.88 15.68
C GLY A 18 28.33 -7.67 15.75
N VAL A 19 27.19 -7.84 16.42
CA VAL A 19 26.29 -6.75 16.83
C VAL A 19 26.97 -5.99 17.97
N LEU A 20 27.19 -4.69 17.81
CA LEU A 20 27.59 -3.79 18.90
C LEU A 20 26.75 -2.51 18.81
N ALA A 21 26.05 -2.25 19.90
CA ALA A 21 25.14 -1.14 20.09
C ALA A 21 25.90 0.18 20.29
N GLY A 22 25.36 1.25 19.69
CA GLY A 22 25.40 2.63 20.20
C GLY A 22 26.76 3.33 20.24
N ASP A 23 27.11 4.00 19.13
CA ASP A 23 27.68 5.36 19.11
C ASP A 23 27.82 5.80 17.63
N ASP A 24 26.73 6.27 17.04
CA ASP A 24 26.67 6.68 15.61
C ASP A 24 26.37 8.20 15.46
N ASP A 25 26.62 8.99 16.51
CA ASP A 25 26.32 10.43 16.54
C ASP A 25 27.44 11.31 15.96
N THR A 26 28.53 10.72 15.46
CA THR A 26 29.72 11.44 14.94
C THR A 26 30.17 10.99 13.55
N ARG A 27 29.27 10.43 12.74
CA ARG A 27 29.53 10.23 11.31
C ARG A 27 29.09 11.44 10.51
N ASP A 28 30.03 12.05 9.81
CA ASP A 28 29.77 13.11 8.83
C ASP A 28 29.02 12.53 7.62
N TYR A 29 27.70 12.47 7.74
CA TYR A 29 26.83 12.01 6.67
C TYR A 29 26.77 13.04 5.54
N HIS A 30 27.23 12.67 4.35
CA HIS A 30 27.08 13.52 3.17
C HIS A 30 25.62 13.48 2.69
N TYR A 31 25.10 14.61 2.18
CA TYR A 31 23.70 14.74 1.74
C TYR A 31 23.26 13.61 0.79
N THR A 32 24.13 13.26 -0.17
CA THR A 32 23.85 12.21 -1.16
C THR A 32 23.69 10.83 -0.52
N GLU A 33 24.48 10.52 0.51
CA GLU A 33 24.42 9.24 1.23
C GLU A 33 23.13 9.12 2.05
N MET A 34 22.73 10.19 2.74
CA MET A 34 21.45 10.23 3.46
C MET A 34 20.26 10.10 2.51
N LEU A 35 20.35 10.74 1.35
CA LEU A 35 19.31 10.69 0.33
C LEU A 35 19.14 9.28 -0.23
N ASP A 36 20.25 8.63 -0.60
CA ASP A 36 20.25 7.25 -1.09
C ASP A 36 19.73 6.27 -0.03
N ARG A 37 20.10 6.47 1.24
CA ARG A 37 19.59 5.68 2.37
C ARG A 37 18.08 5.82 2.51
N VAL A 38 17.53 7.04 2.44
CA VAL A 38 16.08 7.27 2.54
C VAL A 38 15.33 6.65 1.36
N PHE A 39 15.81 6.79 0.13
CA PHE A 39 15.16 6.14 -1.03
C PHE A 39 15.26 4.62 -1.00
N SER A 40 16.38 4.08 -0.50
CA SER A 40 16.55 2.64 -0.30
C SER A 40 15.57 2.10 0.74
N LEU A 41 15.48 2.76 1.91
CA LEU A 41 14.51 2.43 2.95
C LEU A 41 13.06 2.55 2.45
N LEU A 42 12.76 3.58 1.65
CA LEU A 42 11.43 3.78 1.08
C LEU A 42 11.03 2.61 0.17
N ARG A 43 11.95 2.14 -0.68
CA ARG A 43 11.71 0.98 -1.57
C ARG A 43 11.61 -0.33 -0.82
N GLU A 44 12.49 -0.56 0.16
CA GLU A 44 12.53 -1.79 0.93
C GLU A 44 11.29 -1.95 1.82
N ARG A 45 10.89 -0.88 2.53
CA ARG A 45 9.81 -0.94 3.51
C ARG A 45 8.43 -0.68 2.90
N ASN A 46 8.36 0.03 1.79
CA ASN A 46 7.10 0.33 1.12
C ASN A 46 7.22 0.13 -0.39
N PRO A 47 7.34 -1.13 -0.86
CA PRO A 47 7.49 -1.42 -2.29
C PRO A 47 6.32 -0.85 -3.11
N THR A 48 5.13 -0.73 -2.53
CA THR A 48 3.94 -0.15 -3.17
C THR A 48 3.96 1.38 -3.32
N LEU A 49 4.77 2.10 -2.54
CA LEU A 49 4.92 3.57 -2.60
C LEU A 49 6.08 4.01 -3.50
N SER A 50 7.03 3.12 -3.80
CA SER A 50 8.14 3.39 -4.71
C SER A 50 7.68 3.72 -6.14
N THR A 51 6.50 3.25 -6.52
CA THR A 51 5.86 3.52 -7.80
C THR A 51 4.58 4.30 -7.55
N ARG A 52 4.43 5.47 -8.18
CA ARG A 52 3.22 6.30 -8.11
C ARG A 52 2.05 5.57 -8.79
N THR A 53 1.37 4.71 -8.05
CA THR A 53 0.19 4.01 -8.52
C THR A 53 -1.04 4.88 -8.28
N ARG A 54 -1.68 5.33 -9.37
CA ARG A 54 -3.03 5.90 -9.26
C ARG A 54 -3.99 4.73 -9.03
N HIS A 55 -4.78 4.80 -7.97
CA HIS A 55 -5.87 3.86 -7.76
C HIS A 55 -6.96 4.11 -8.82
N ALA A 56 -6.98 3.29 -9.88
CA ALA A 56 -8.06 3.30 -10.85
C ALA A 56 -9.26 2.57 -10.22
N MET A 57 -10.27 3.33 -9.80
CA MET A 57 -11.51 2.75 -9.27
C MET A 57 -12.42 2.30 -10.42
N PRO A 58 -13.01 1.10 -10.34
CA PRO A 58 -14.05 0.69 -11.28
C PRO A 58 -15.30 1.55 -11.07
N PRO A 59 -16.12 1.76 -12.12
CA PRO A 59 -17.36 2.50 -11.99
C PRO A 59 -18.33 1.77 -11.04
N PRO A 60 -19.09 2.50 -10.21
CA PRO A 60 -20.05 1.90 -9.30
C PRO A 60 -21.21 1.28 -10.08
N GLN A 61 -21.54 0.03 -9.73
CA GLN A 61 -22.59 -0.75 -10.39
C GLN A 61 -23.85 -0.74 -9.51
N LEU A 62 -24.84 0.05 -9.92
CA LEU A 62 -26.12 0.19 -9.21
C LEU A 62 -27.20 -0.62 -9.93
N VAL A 63 -27.88 -1.47 -9.17
CA VAL A 63 -28.98 -2.33 -9.62
C VAL A 63 -30.23 -1.99 -8.83
N ARG A 64 -31.39 -1.87 -9.48
CA ARG A 64 -32.65 -1.66 -8.77
C ARG A 64 -33.14 -2.96 -8.14
N VAL A 65 -33.52 -2.89 -6.87
CA VAL A 65 -34.18 -3.99 -6.17
C VAL A 65 -35.61 -3.57 -5.86
N GLY A 66 -36.51 -3.89 -6.78
CA GLY A 66 -37.90 -3.44 -6.75
C GLY A 66 -38.05 -1.93 -6.97
N THR A 67 -39.11 -1.37 -6.39
CA THR A 67 -39.58 -0.01 -6.72
C THR A 67 -38.90 1.09 -5.92
N ARG A 68 -38.45 0.79 -4.69
CA ARG A 68 -37.99 1.79 -3.70
C ARG A 68 -36.60 1.50 -3.13
N LYS A 69 -35.88 0.50 -3.63
CA LYS A 69 -34.53 0.16 -3.16
C LYS A 69 -33.57 0.07 -4.33
N THR A 70 -32.33 0.49 -4.07
CA THR A 70 -31.21 0.37 -5.01
C THR A 70 -30.09 -0.40 -4.31
N MET A 71 -29.50 -1.35 -5.01
CA MET A 71 -28.38 -2.17 -4.55
C MET A 71 -27.13 -1.77 -5.30
N TRP A 72 -26.05 -1.55 -4.56
CA TRP A 72 -24.72 -1.36 -5.12
C TRP A 72 -23.97 -2.70 -5.07
N SER A 73 -23.74 -3.31 -6.24
CA SER A 73 -23.23 -4.67 -6.35
C SER A 73 -21.72 -4.80 -6.14
N ASN A 74 -20.91 -3.85 -6.63
CA ASN A 74 -19.44 -3.85 -6.49
C ASN A 74 -18.93 -3.04 -5.29
N PHE A 75 -19.75 -2.86 -4.25
CA PHE A 75 -19.41 -2.07 -3.06
C PHE A 75 -18.16 -2.60 -2.35
N ALA A 76 -18.12 -3.90 -2.03
CA ALA A 76 -16.99 -4.52 -1.32
C ALA A 76 -15.64 -4.33 -2.05
N GLN A 77 -15.64 -4.50 -3.37
CA GLN A 77 -14.45 -4.32 -4.21
C GLN A 77 -13.95 -2.87 -4.15
N ILE A 78 -14.85 -1.90 -4.22
CA ILE A 78 -14.51 -0.47 -4.16
C ILE A 78 -13.96 -0.12 -2.76
N CYS A 79 -14.56 -0.63 -1.69
CA CYS A 79 -14.05 -0.44 -0.33
C CYS A 79 -12.63 -1.00 -0.15
N GLN A 80 -12.35 -2.19 -0.69
CA GLN A 80 -11.02 -2.80 -0.67
C GLN A 80 -9.99 -1.98 -1.46
N LEU A 81 -10.35 -1.48 -2.65
CA LEU A 81 -9.50 -0.60 -3.45
C LEU A 81 -9.17 0.70 -2.74
N MET A 82 -10.13 1.28 -2.02
CA MET A 82 -9.94 2.46 -1.19
C MET A 82 -9.18 2.18 0.12
N ARG A 83 -8.94 0.91 0.47
CA ARG A 83 -8.34 0.48 1.74
C ARG A 83 -9.12 1.00 2.96
N ARG A 84 -10.45 0.93 2.91
CA ARG A 84 -11.35 1.36 4.00
C ARG A 84 -12.31 0.24 4.39
N SER A 85 -12.77 0.26 5.64
CA SER A 85 -13.78 -0.70 6.09
C SER A 85 -15.13 -0.42 5.42
N PRO A 86 -15.91 -1.46 5.07
CA PRO A 86 -17.23 -1.29 4.45
C PRO A 86 -18.19 -0.45 5.30
N GLU A 87 -18.14 -0.61 6.62
CA GLU A 87 -18.98 0.11 7.59
C GLU A 87 -18.73 1.63 7.57
N HIS A 88 -17.47 2.04 7.46
CA HIS A 88 -17.10 3.45 7.39
C HIS A 88 -17.61 4.08 6.09
N VAL A 89 -17.41 3.39 4.96
CA VAL A 89 -17.87 3.86 3.65
C VAL A 89 -19.40 3.90 3.60
N GLN A 90 -20.08 2.91 4.17
CA GLN A 90 -21.54 2.90 4.27
C GLN A 90 -22.04 4.12 5.04
N SER A 91 -21.49 4.35 6.23
CA SER A 91 -21.89 5.47 7.10
C SER A 91 -21.76 6.80 6.38
N PHE A 92 -20.63 7.00 5.67
CA PHE A 92 -20.39 8.18 4.86
C PHE A 92 -21.43 8.34 3.74
N ILE A 93 -21.62 7.32 2.91
CA ILE A 93 -22.54 7.40 1.76
C ILE A 93 -24.00 7.63 2.21
N LEU A 94 -24.43 6.97 3.29
CA LEU A 94 -25.79 7.13 3.81
C LEU A 94 -26.02 8.54 4.38
N ALA A 95 -25.03 9.10 5.06
CA ALA A 95 -25.07 10.47 5.56
C ALA A 95 -25.13 11.50 4.40
N GLU A 96 -24.27 11.36 3.39
CA GLU A 96 -24.24 12.26 2.23
C GLU A 96 -25.53 12.19 1.40
N LEU A 97 -26.11 11.00 1.24
CA LEU A 97 -27.37 10.82 0.52
C LEU A 97 -28.61 11.18 1.35
N GLY A 98 -28.48 11.37 2.66
CA GLY A 98 -29.61 11.56 3.57
C GLY A 98 -30.58 10.36 3.57
N THR A 99 -30.04 9.14 3.44
CA THR A 99 -30.83 7.91 3.36
C THR A 99 -30.37 6.87 4.36
N GLU A 100 -31.19 5.84 4.51
CA GLU A 100 -30.89 4.68 5.32
C GLU A 100 -30.69 3.44 4.44
N GLY A 101 -29.88 2.51 4.92
CA GLY A 101 -29.48 1.33 4.16
C GLY A 101 -28.79 0.29 5.02
N SER A 102 -28.57 -0.89 4.45
CA SER A 102 -27.96 -2.03 5.13
C SER A 102 -27.01 -2.77 4.20
N LEU A 103 -26.03 -3.46 4.79
CA LEU A 103 -25.20 -4.42 4.06
C LEU A 103 -25.90 -5.78 4.02
N ASP A 104 -25.84 -6.41 2.85
CA ASP A 104 -26.23 -7.81 2.67
C ASP A 104 -25.13 -8.78 3.11
N ALA A 105 -25.42 -10.08 3.17
CA ALA A 105 -24.46 -11.14 3.47
C ALA A 105 -23.23 -11.14 2.53
N ASN A 106 -23.43 -10.74 1.27
CA ASN A 106 -22.36 -10.60 0.28
C ASN A 106 -21.66 -9.22 0.32
N VAL A 107 -21.85 -8.42 1.37
CA VAL A 107 -21.27 -7.08 1.55
C VAL A 107 -21.61 -6.14 0.37
N ARG A 108 -22.84 -6.25 -0.11
CA ARG A 108 -23.45 -5.33 -1.08
C ARG A 108 -24.26 -4.30 -0.31
N LEU A 109 -24.22 -3.03 -0.73
CA LEU A 109 -24.94 -1.97 -0.04
C LEU A 109 -26.36 -1.84 -0.62
N LEU A 110 -27.37 -2.05 0.22
CA LEU A 110 -28.77 -1.74 -0.10
C LEU A 110 -29.11 -0.37 0.46
N ILE A 111 -29.66 0.50 -0.40
CA ILE A 111 -30.04 1.87 -0.05
C ILE A 111 -31.53 2.04 -0.31
N LYS A 112 -32.26 2.67 0.63
CA LYS A 112 -33.64 3.09 0.39
C LYS A 112 -33.65 4.29 -0.55
N GLY A 113 -34.32 4.15 -1.68
CA GLY A 113 -34.41 5.19 -2.71
C GLY A 113 -34.19 4.64 -4.12
N ARG A 114 -34.39 5.53 -5.10
CA ARG A 114 -34.15 5.28 -6.52
C ARG A 114 -32.92 6.05 -6.96
N PHE A 115 -31.80 5.35 -7.12
CA PHE A 115 -30.56 5.93 -7.62
C PHE A 115 -30.22 5.28 -8.95
N MET A 116 -29.80 6.09 -9.92
CA MET A 116 -29.34 5.61 -11.23
C MET A 116 -27.93 6.15 -11.46
N PRO A 117 -27.04 5.36 -12.09
CA PRO A 117 -25.76 5.87 -12.56
C PRO A 117 -26.01 7.05 -13.51
N LYS A 118 -25.28 8.14 -13.33
CA LYS A 118 -25.17 9.23 -14.31
C LYS A 118 -23.91 9.06 -15.12
#